data_AF-A0A2D4MRJ4-F1
#
_entry.id   AF-A0A2D4MRJ4-F1
#
_cell.length_a   1.000
_cell.length_b   1.000
_cell.length_c   1.000
_cell.angle_alpha   90.00
_cell.angle_beta   90.00
_cell.angle_gamma   90.00
#
_symmetry.space_group_name_H-M   'P 1'
#
loop_
_entity.id
_entity.type
_entity.pdbx_description
1 polymer ?
#
loop_
_entity_poly.entity_id
_entity_poly.type
_entity_poly.pdbx_seq_one_letter_code
_entity_poly.pdbx_strand_id
1 'polypeptide(L)'
;MPSVSLLLLVGLLSLWIELTPISGWKKHERCHHPVDPGHCKAHTTRFYYNHKYKKCKKFIYGGCKGNDNNFESFEECLHFCKEKPGVCPKAPPDLITVCPMECRSDWECQGKQKCCPYGCTVGCKDPV
;
A
#
# COMPACT_ATOMS: atom_id res chain seq x y z
N MET A 1 28.79 4.89 38.63
CA MET A 1 28.41 3.54 38.17
C MET A 1 26.89 3.50 38.11
N PRO A 2 26.26 3.19 36.96
CA PRO A 2 24.80 3.05 36.94
C PRO A 2 24.40 1.93 37.91
N SER A 3 23.36 2.15 38.71
CA SER A 3 22.87 1.12 39.64
C SER A 3 22.39 -0.10 38.86
N VAL A 4 22.53 -1.29 39.43
CA VAL A 4 22.07 -2.55 38.82
C VAL A 4 20.58 -2.46 38.46
N SER A 5 19.80 -1.74 39.26
CA SER A 5 18.38 -1.43 38.96
C SER A 5 18.20 -0.60 37.68
N LEU A 6 19.08 0.36 37.41
CA LEU A 6 19.02 1.16 36.18
C LEU A 6 19.34 0.30 34.95
N LEU A 7 20.26 -0.65 35.07
CA LEU A 7 20.62 -1.57 33.97
C LEU A 7 19.49 -2.56 33.66
N LEU A 8 18.77 -3.06 34.68
CA LEU A 8 17.62 -3.94 34.50
C LEU A 8 16.42 -3.23 33.84
N LEU A 9 16.16 -1.97 34.24
CA LEU A 9 15.09 -1.16 33.63
C LEU A 9 15.37 -0.84 32.16
N VAL A 10 16.62 -0.53 31.83
CA VAL A 10 17.04 -0.31 30.44
C VAL A 10 16.91 -1.59 29.61
N GLY A 11 17.29 -2.76 30.15
CA GLY A 11 17.14 -4.04 29.46
C GLY A 11 15.68 -4.42 29.17
N LEU A 12 14.76 -4.15 30.09
CA LEU A 12 13.32 -4.38 29.89
C LEU A 12 12.71 -3.43 28.85
N LEU A 13 13.17 -2.17 28.79
CA LEU A 13 12.77 -1.20 27.77
C LEU A 13 13.31 -1.56 26.38
N SER A 14 14.54 -2.07 26.29
CA SER A 14 15.13 -2.53 25.03
C SER A 14 14.41 -3.75 24.44
N LEU A 15 13.98 -4.69 25.29
CA LEU A 15 13.20 -5.85 24.84
C LEU A 15 11.82 -5.51 24.26
N TRP A 16 11.25 -4.34 24.57
CA TRP A 16 9.97 -3.88 23.99
C TRP A 16 10.13 -3.23 22.61
N ILE A 17 11.32 -2.74 22.27
CA ILE A 17 11.56 -2.05 20.99
C ILE A 17 11.66 -3.06 19.84
N GLU A 18 12.13 -4.29 20.09
CA GLU A 18 12.36 -5.32 19.07
C GLU A 18 11.09 -6.05 18.58
N LEU A 19 9.95 -5.89 19.27
CA LEU A 19 8.69 -6.55 18.89
C LEU A 19 7.71 -5.65 18.13
N THR A 20 8.12 -4.43 17.73
CA THR A 20 7.32 -3.70 16.75
C THR A 20 7.53 -4.37 15.39
N PRO A 21 6.50 -4.99 14.78
CA PRO A 21 6.64 -5.44 13.41
C PRO A 21 6.91 -4.19 12.60
N ILE A 22 8.07 -4.13 11.92
CA ILE A 22 8.36 -3.13 10.91
C ILE A 22 7.22 -3.29 9.89
N SER A 23 6.23 -2.42 10.00
CA SER A 23 4.92 -2.64 9.43
C SER A 23 5.08 -2.79 7.92
N GLY A 24 4.89 -4.03 7.44
CA GLY A 24 4.80 -4.31 6.03
C GLY A 24 3.81 -3.33 5.42
N TRP A 25 4.25 -2.63 4.37
CA TRP A 25 3.48 -1.54 3.78
C TRP A 25 2.09 -2.04 3.39
N LYS A 26 1.10 -1.78 4.24
CA LYS A 26 -0.31 -2.06 3.99
C LYS A 26 -0.84 -1.01 3.01
N LYS A 27 -0.34 -1.06 1.78
CA LYS A 27 -0.53 -0.03 0.77
C LYS A 27 -1.98 0.10 0.30
N HIS A 28 -2.86 -0.84 0.65
CA HIS A 28 -4.19 -0.94 0.04
C HIS A 28 -5.35 -1.12 1.02
N GLU A 29 -5.23 -0.83 2.32
CA GLU A 29 -6.35 -1.06 3.26
C GLU A 29 -7.67 -0.43 2.80
N ARG A 30 -7.61 0.81 2.30
CA ARG A 30 -8.78 1.56 1.82
C ARG A 30 -9.45 0.90 0.61
N CYS A 31 -8.71 0.15 -0.21
CA CYS A 31 -9.24 -0.60 -1.36
C CYS A 31 -10.11 -1.81 -0.94
N HIS A 32 -10.03 -2.23 0.32
CA HIS A 32 -10.81 -3.33 0.87
C HIS A 32 -12.07 -2.87 1.60
N HIS A 33 -12.26 -1.56 1.81
CA HIS A 33 -13.48 -1.05 2.42
C HIS A 33 -14.70 -1.28 1.51
N PRO A 34 -15.91 -1.47 2.08
CA PRO A 34 -17.13 -1.58 1.30
C PRO A 34 -17.48 -0.25 0.63
N VAL A 35 -18.45 -0.26 -0.30
CA VAL A 35 -19.04 0.98 -0.81
C VAL A 35 -19.81 1.66 0.32
N ASP A 36 -19.60 2.96 0.49
CA ASP A 36 -20.36 3.77 1.44
C ASP A 36 -20.82 5.08 0.79
N PRO A 37 -22.11 5.20 0.45
CA PRO A 37 -22.69 6.42 -0.10
C PRO A 37 -22.70 7.60 0.89
N GLY A 38 -22.56 7.35 2.19
CA GLY A 38 -22.83 8.34 3.22
C GLY A 38 -24.32 8.70 3.35
N HIS A 39 -24.63 9.66 4.23
CA HIS A 39 -26.01 10.02 4.57
C HIS A 39 -26.53 11.29 3.87
N CYS A 40 -25.67 12.01 3.15
CA CYS A 40 -26.10 13.15 2.34
C CYS A 40 -26.78 12.70 1.03
N LYS A 41 -27.48 13.62 0.36
CA LYS A 41 -28.36 13.30 -0.78
C LYS A 41 -27.89 13.88 -2.12
N ALA A 42 -26.62 14.26 -2.24
CA ALA A 42 -26.06 14.61 -3.54
C ALA A 42 -25.99 13.37 -4.44
N HIS A 43 -25.97 13.57 -5.75
CA HIS A 43 -25.92 12.49 -6.73
C HIS A 43 -24.60 12.52 -7.51
N THR A 44 -23.49 12.38 -6.79
CA THR A 44 -22.15 12.49 -7.36
C THR A 44 -21.66 11.10 -7.77
N THR A 45 -21.31 10.93 -9.05
CA THR A 45 -20.67 9.69 -9.50
C THR A 45 -19.25 9.62 -8.97
N ARG A 46 -18.92 8.54 -8.28
CA ARG A 46 -17.57 8.22 -7.78
C ARG A 46 -17.20 6.79 -8.15
N PHE A 47 -15.96 6.41 -7.91
CA PHE A 47 -15.44 5.07 -8.19
C PHE A 47 -14.97 4.39 -6.90
N TYR A 48 -15.17 3.08 -6.83
CA TYR A 48 -14.66 2.24 -5.74
C TYR A 48 -14.00 0.99 -6.33
N TYR A 49 -13.03 0.44 -5.61
CA TYR A 49 -12.41 -0.83 -5.96
C TYR A 49 -13.22 -2.01 -5.43
N ASN A 50 -13.67 -2.86 -6.32
CA ASN A 50 -14.34 -4.10 -5.97
C ASN A 50 -13.32 -5.25 -5.96
N HIS A 51 -12.89 -5.65 -4.75
CA HIS A 51 -11.88 -6.69 -4.59
C HIS A 51 -12.31 -8.06 -5.14
N LYS A 52 -13.60 -8.42 -5.00
CA LYS A 52 -14.15 -9.69 -5.53
C LYS A 52 -13.94 -9.83 -7.04
N TYR A 53 -14.10 -8.74 -7.78
CA TYR A 53 -13.94 -8.74 -9.24
C TYR A 53 -12.60 -8.15 -9.71
N LYS A 54 -11.74 -7.70 -8.79
CA LYS A 54 -10.49 -6.98 -9.06
C LYS A 54 -10.66 -5.82 -10.07
N LYS A 55 -11.73 -5.05 -9.89
CA LYS A 55 -12.15 -3.99 -10.83
C LYS A 55 -12.67 -2.75 -10.10
N CYS A 56 -12.33 -1.58 -10.62
CA CYS A 56 -12.98 -0.33 -10.25
C CYS A 56 -14.39 -0.26 -10.84
N LYS A 57 -15.37 0.18 -10.05
CA LYS A 57 -16.77 0.30 -10.43
C LYS A 57 -17.31 1.66 -9.99
N LYS A 58 -18.32 2.17 -10.70
CA LYS A 58 -19.01 3.40 -10.33
C LYS A 58 -19.98 3.14 -9.17
N PHE A 59 -20.19 4.15 -8.33
CA PHE A 59 -21.27 4.23 -7.37
C PHE A 59 -21.72 5.69 -7.21
N ILE A 60 -22.89 5.89 -6.59
CA ILE A 60 -23.39 7.22 -6.25
C ILE A 60 -22.97 7.55 -4.83
N TYR A 61 -22.18 8.62 -4.69
CA TYR A 61 -21.78 9.18 -3.41
C TYR A 61 -22.70 10.34 -3.04
N GLY A 62 -23.22 10.29 -1.82
CA GLY A 62 -24.15 11.26 -1.24
C GLY A 62 -23.56 12.64 -0.97
N GLY A 63 -22.23 12.79 -1.08
CA GLY A 63 -21.53 14.07 -0.94
C GLY A 63 -21.00 14.37 0.47
N CYS A 64 -21.25 13.51 1.46
CA CYS A 64 -20.62 13.63 2.78
C CYS A 64 -20.46 12.28 3.47
N LYS A 65 -19.53 12.22 4.44
CA LYS A 65 -19.13 10.99 5.15
C LYS A 65 -18.70 9.91 4.15
N GLY A 66 -19.00 8.64 4.39
CA GLY A 66 -18.47 7.56 3.58
C GLY A 66 -17.16 7.02 4.12
N ASN A 67 -16.43 6.32 3.25
CA ASN A 67 -15.07 5.86 3.51
C ASN A 67 -14.16 6.13 2.30
N ASP A 68 -12.88 5.77 2.46
CA ASP A 68 -11.83 6.05 1.50
C ASP A 68 -11.80 5.20 0.22
N ASN A 69 -12.66 4.18 0.10
CA ASN A 69 -12.85 3.47 -1.18
C ASN A 69 -13.74 4.31 -2.12
N ASN A 70 -13.34 5.56 -2.34
CA ASN A 70 -14.10 6.60 -3.00
C ASN A 70 -13.14 7.51 -3.77
N PHE A 71 -13.06 7.29 -5.07
CA PHE A 71 -12.15 7.96 -6.00
C PHE A 71 -12.95 8.82 -6.98
N GLU A 72 -12.37 9.93 -7.41
CA GLU A 72 -13.03 10.87 -8.32
C GLU A 72 -13.05 10.34 -9.76
N SER A 73 -12.04 9.56 -10.12
CA SER A 73 -11.91 8.97 -11.45
C SER A 73 -11.68 7.46 -11.41
N PHE A 74 -12.00 6.81 -12.53
CA PHE A 74 -11.71 5.40 -12.73
C PHE A 74 -10.20 5.13 -12.68
N GLU A 75 -9.41 6.05 -13.23
CA GLU A 75 -7.96 5.93 -13.34
C GLU A 75 -7.28 6.04 -11.97
N GLU A 76 -7.71 6.99 -11.15
CA GLU A 76 -7.27 7.12 -9.76
C GLU A 76 -7.54 5.83 -8.97
N CYS A 77 -8.76 5.30 -9.06
CA CYS A 77 -9.10 4.03 -8.43
C CYS A 77 -8.21 2.88 -8.91
N LEU A 78 -7.94 2.79 -10.21
CA LEU A 78 -7.12 1.74 -10.78
C LEU A 78 -5.67 1.85 -10.32
N HIS A 79 -5.08 3.04 -10.41
CA HIS A 79 -3.69 3.29 -10.05
C HIS A 79 -3.45 3.06 -8.56
N PHE A 80 -4.46 3.39 -7.74
CA PHE A 80 -4.37 3.21 -6.29
C PHE A 80 -4.59 1.76 -5.87
N CYS A 81 -5.55 1.03 -6.44
CA CYS A 81 -5.98 -0.26 -5.87
C CYS A 81 -5.65 -1.51 -6.68
N LYS A 82 -5.37 -1.38 -7.97
CA LYS A 82 -5.11 -2.53 -8.82
C LYS A 82 -3.60 -2.76 -8.88
N GLU A 83 -3.20 -4.02 -8.97
CA GLU A 83 -1.84 -4.44 -9.30
C GLU A 83 -1.82 -4.96 -10.74
N LYS A 84 -0.73 -4.71 -11.49
CA LYS A 84 -0.56 -5.27 -12.83
C LYS A 84 -0.34 -6.77 -12.70
N PRO A 85 -0.76 -7.59 -13.69
CA PRO A 85 -0.56 -9.03 -13.65
C PRO A 85 0.92 -9.44 -13.56
N GLY A 86 1.17 -10.63 -13.02
CA GLY A 86 2.51 -11.22 -12.90
C GLY A 86 3.17 -11.00 -11.54
N VAL A 87 4.31 -11.66 -11.31
CA VAL A 87 5.01 -11.63 -10.03
C VAL A 87 6.32 -10.86 -10.17
N CYS A 88 6.70 -10.13 -9.12
CA CYS A 88 8.00 -9.46 -9.11
C CYS A 88 9.15 -10.48 -9.10
N PRO A 89 10.22 -10.28 -9.88
CA PRO A 89 11.40 -11.11 -9.82
C PRO A 89 12.04 -11.01 -8.43
N LYS A 90 12.58 -12.13 -7.92
CA LYS A 90 13.33 -12.14 -6.67
C LYS A 90 14.74 -11.60 -6.93
N ALA A 91 15.25 -10.79 -6.01
CA ALA A 91 16.63 -10.33 -6.10
C ALA A 91 17.63 -11.43 -5.71
N PRO A 92 18.84 -11.41 -6.31
CA PRO A 92 19.95 -12.23 -5.85
C PRO A 92 20.31 -11.93 -4.39
N PRO A 93 20.73 -12.94 -3.61
CA PRO A 93 21.06 -12.77 -2.18
C PRO A 93 22.12 -11.70 -1.89
N ASP A 94 23.10 -11.52 -2.79
CA ASP A 94 24.27 -10.66 -2.55
C ASP A 94 24.14 -9.26 -3.17
N LEU A 95 22.92 -8.85 -3.54
CA LEU A 95 22.70 -7.55 -4.18
C LEU A 95 22.72 -6.41 -3.15
N ILE A 96 23.92 -5.92 -2.83
CA ILE A 96 24.13 -4.70 -2.06
C ILE A 96 24.16 -3.52 -3.02
N THR A 97 23.14 -2.67 -2.96
CA THR A 97 23.05 -1.44 -3.75
C THR A 97 22.50 -0.31 -2.89
N VAL A 98 22.55 0.92 -3.39
CA VAL A 98 21.82 2.04 -2.78
C VAL A 98 20.32 1.74 -2.88
N CYS A 99 19.49 2.28 -2.00
CA CYS A 99 18.04 2.03 -1.96
C CYS A 99 17.22 3.14 -2.67
N PRO A 100 17.37 3.39 -3.99
CA PRO A 100 16.50 4.35 -4.66
C PRO A 100 15.08 3.79 -4.79
N MET A 101 14.12 4.69 -4.70
CA MET A 101 12.70 4.47 -4.97
C MET A 101 12.37 5.14 -6.31
N GLU A 102 12.29 4.37 -7.39
CA GLU A 102 12.00 4.88 -8.74
C GLU A 102 10.50 4.97 -9.03
N CYS A 103 9.71 4.11 -8.39
CA CYS A 103 8.28 4.03 -8.55
C CYS A 103 7.62 3.79 -7.19
N ARG A 104 6.35 4.17 -7.07
CA ARG A 104 5.52 3.81 -5.91
C ARG A 104 4.50 2.75 -6.27
N SER A 105 3.96 2.74 -7.49
CA SER A 105 2.91 1.84 -7.96
C SER A 105 3.22 1.25 -9.33
N ASP A 106 2.62 0.08 -9.64
CA ASP A 106 2.74 -0.55 -10.95
C ASP A 106 2.34 0.39 -12.10
N TRP A 107 1.45 1.35 -11.86
CA TRP A 107 0.95 2.28 -12.87
C TRP A 107 1.88 3.45 -13.18
N GLU A 108 2.92 3.67 -12.37
CA GLU A 108 4.02 4.58 -12.73
C GLU A 108 4.99 3.93 -13.73
N CYS A 109 4.99 2.60 -13.83
CA CYS A 109 5.85 1.85 -14.74
C CYS A 109 5.22 1.70 -16.13
N GLN A 110 6.05 1.65 -17.16
CA GLN A 110 5.58 1.57 -18.54
C GLN A 110 5.08 0.16 -18.90
N GLY A 111 4.07 0.10 -19.75
CA GLY A 111 3.54 -1.17 -20.29
C GLY A 111 3.18 -2.17 -19.20
N LYS A 112 3.79 -3.35 -19.23
CA LYS A 112 3.53 -4.46 -18.29
C LYS A 112 4.41 -4.45 -17.05
N GLN A 113 5.39 -3.55 -16.98
CA GLN A 113 6.32 -3.49 -15.86
C GLN A 113 5.57 -3.22 -14.55
N LYS A 114 5.99 -3.94 -13.51
CA LYS A 114 5.52 -3.78 -12.13
C LYS A 114 6.52 -2.97 -11.33
N CYS A 115 6.03 -2.27 -10.32
CA CYS A 115 6.87 -1.59 -9.35
C CYS A 115 7.28 -2.58 -8.27
N CYS A 116 8.50 -3.09 -8.37
CA CYS A 116 8.94 -4.24 -7.62
C CYS A 116 10.03 -3.88 -6.60
N PRO A 117 9.94 -4.38 -5.36
CA PRO A 117 11.09 -4.44 -4.48
C PRO A 117 12.10 -5.44 -5.06
N TYR A 118 13.33 -4.99 -5.28
CA TYR A 118 14.41 -5.81 -5.82
C TYR A 118 15.69 -5.53 -5.03
N GLY A 119 15.96 -6.40 -4.06
CA GLY A 119 16.97 -6.17 -3.05
C GLY A 119 16.48 -5.05 -2.14
N CYS A 120 17.27 -3.99 -2.03
CA CYS A 120 16.88 -2.77 -1.32
C CYS A 120 16.29 -1.67 -2.23
N THR A 121 16.25 -1.88 -3.55
CA THR A 121 15.68 -0.91 -4.50
C THR A 121 14.20 -1.16 -4.71
N VAL A 122 13.45 -0.12 -5.08
CA VAL A 122 12.09 -0.27 -5.61
C VAL A 122 12.07 0.36 -6.99
N GLY A 123 11.83 -0.46 -8.02
CA GLY A 123 11.92 0.00 -9.40
C GLY A 123 11.05 -0.79 -10.36
N CYS A 124 10.95 -0.26 -11.58
CA CYS A 124 10.14 -0.87 -12.63
C CYS A 124 10.84 -2.12 -13.19
N LYS A 125 10.20 -3.28 -13.05
CA LYS A 125 10.73 -4.57 -13.53
C LYS A 125 9.68 -5.31 -14.34
N ASP A 126 10.16 -6.08 -15.32
CA ASP A 126 9.30 -6.99 -16.06
C ASP A 126 8.85 -8.14 -15.13
N PRO A 127 7.54 -8.47 -15.11
CA PRO A 127 7.04 -9.57 -14.30
C PRO A 127 7.49 -10.93 -14.83
N VAL A 128 7.65 -11.88 -13.90
CA VAL A 128 7.85 -13.32 -14.17
C VAL A 128 6.51 -14.05 -14.23
#